data_AF-A0A9Q1H2K2-F1
#
_entry.id   AF-A0A9Q1H2K2-F1
#
_cell.length_a   1.000
_cell.length_b   1.000
_cell.length_c   1.000
_cell.angle_alpha   90.00
_cell.angle_beta   90.00
_cell.angle_gamma   90.00
#
_symmetry.space_group_name_H-M   'P 1'
#
loop_
_entity.id
_entity.type
_entity.pdbx_description
1 polymer ?
#
loop_
_entity_poly.entity_id
_entity_poly.type
_entity_poly.pdbx_seq_one_letter_code
_entity_poly.pdbx_strand_id
1 'polypeptide(L)'
;MIPNHPKLPEIKVLWQSFGEIMLNVKSAGTTDETSLAEKCKEWVTLFCKVYQAKDVTPYMHILMFHIPESIRIHGNINVFSQQGMEKMNDFVTSWYFRSSNHNKVEALEQILMKQNRTECLAFTCERGPRFIVRCGICQERGHNKRSCKLIR
;
A
#
# COMPACT_ATOMS: atom_id res chain seq x y z
N MET A 1 10.35 1.33 27.04
CA MET A 1 11.73 1.85 27.27
C MET A 1 12.23 1.26 28.57
N ILE A 2 13.49 0.82 28.62
CA ILE A 2 14.09 0.28 29.84
C ILE A 2 14.40 1.47 30.78
N PRO A 3 13.81 1.54 31.98
CA PRO A 3 14.12 2.59 32.94
C PRO A 3 15.62 2.57 33.29
N ASN A 4 16.24 3.75 33.43
CA ASN A 4 17.64 3.92 33.86
C ASN A 4 18.73 3.37 32.92
N HIS A 5 18.44 3.16 31.63
CA HIS A 5 19.51 2.84 30.67
C HIS A 5 20.48 4.03 30.53
N PRO A 6 21.82 3.82 30.59
CA PRO A 6 22.80 4.91 30.58
C PRO A 6 22.74 5.78 29.32
N LYS A 7 22.38 5.19 28.18
CA LYS A 7 22.19 5.90 26.90
C LYS A 7 20.76 6.37 26.63
N LEU A 8 19.90 6.40 27.65
CA LEU A 8 18.47 6.75 27.47
C LEU A 8 18.27 8.15 26.83
N PRO A 9 19.04 9.20 27.18
CA PRO A 9 18.93 10.49 26.52
C PRO A 9 19.19 10.41 25.02
N GLU A 10 20.27 9.74 24.61
CA GLU A 10 20.63 9.57 23.19
C GLU A 10 19.62 8.72 22.44
N ILE A 11 19.08 7.66 23.07
CA ILE A 11 18.03 6.83 22.48
C ILE A 11 16.77 7.68 22.18
N LYS A 12 16.39 8.58 23.08
CA LYS A 12 15.24 9.47 22.85
C LYS A 12 15.48 10.39 21.66
N VAL A 13 16.62 11.07 21.61
CA VAL A 13 17.00 11.95 20.50
C VAL A 13 17.03 11.17 19.20
N LEU A 14 17.64 9.98 19.19
CA LEU A 14 17.73 9.12 18.00
C LEU A 14 16.37 8.82 17.38
N TRP A 15 15.40 8.42 18.19
CA TRP A 15 14.06 8.07 17.69
C TRP A 15 13.22 9.31 17.36
N GLN A 16 13.43 10.43 18.04
CA GLN A 16 12.82 11.72 17.68
C GLN A 16 13.31 12.19 16.31
N SER A 17 14.63 12.24 16.10
CA SER A 17 15.23 12.60 14.81
C SER A 17 14.79 11.65 13.69
N PHE A 18 14.67 10.34 13.97
CA PHE A 18 14.11 9.39 13.01
C PHE A 18 12.68 9.75 12.61
N GLY A 19 11.82 10.09 13.58
CA GLY A 19 10.45 10.52 13.33
C GLY A 19 10.38 11.75 12.43
N GLU A 20 11.23 12.75 12.69
CA GLU A 20 11.33 13.96 11.87
C GLU A 20 11.79 13.68 10.43
N ILE A 21 12.80 12.83 10.26
CA ILE A 21 13.25 12.38 8.93
C ILE A 21 12.09 11.73 8.16
N MET A 22 11.38 10.81 8.81
CA MET A 22 10.25 10.11 8.18
C MET A 22 9.08 11.04 7.84
N LEU A 23 8.83 12.07 8.64
CA LEU A 23 7.83 13.10 8.34
C LEU A 23 8.24 13.93 7.12
N ASN A 24 9.52 14.32 7.02
CA ASN A 24 10.04 15.05 5.85
C ASN A 24 9.88 14.21 4.59
N VAL A 25 10.33 12.95 4.62
CA VAL A 25 10.24 12.00 3.48
C VAL A 25 8.79 11.77 3.05
N LYS A 26 7.85 11.71 3.99
CA LYS A 26 6.41 11.52 3.71
C LYS A 26 5.68 12.80 3.32
N SER A 27 6.31 13.96 3.48
CA SER A 27 5.66 15.23 3.17
C SER A 27 5.41 15.35 1.66
N ALA A 28 4.25 15.88 1.29
CA ALA A 28 3.89 16.12 -0.11
C ALA A 28 4.60 17.33 -0.72
N GLY A 29 5.38 18.07 0.07
CA GLY A 29 6.12 19.27 -0.36
C GLY A 29 7.51 18.95 -0.90
N THR A 30 8.17 19.97 -1.43
CA THR A 30 9.58 19.94 -1.80
C THR A 30 10.44 19.84 -0.54
N THR A 31 10.77 18.62 -0.14
CA THR A 31 11.80 18.38 0.85
C THR A 31 13.14 18.79 0.25
N ASP A 32 13.88 19.67 0.93
CA ASP A 32 15.24 20.01 0.54
C ASP A 32 16.13 18.78 0.69
N GLU A 33 16.67 18.30 -0.43
CA GLU A 33 17.49 17.09 -0.50
C GLU A 33 18.75 17.21 0.36
N THR A 34 19.39 18.39 0.33
CA THR A 34 20.68 18.60 0.99
C THR A 34 20.48 18.60 2.51
N SER A 35 19.49 19.33 3.02
CA SER A 35 19.13 19.28 4.44
C SER A 35 18.71 17.87 4.88
N LEU A 36 18.00 17.11 4.04
CA LEU A 36 17.62 15.75 4.37
C LEU A 36 18.84 14.81 4.46
N ALA A 37 19.78 14.92 3.52
CA ALA A 37 21.01 14.13 3.51
C ALA A 37 21.84 14.37 4.77
N GLU A 38 21.97 15.63 5.20
CA GLU A 38 22.65 16.01 6.44
C GLU A 38 21.98 15.39 7.66
N LYS A 39 20.65 15.52 7.80
CA LYS A 39 19.87 14.93 8.90
C LYS A 39 20.01 13.41 8.95
N CYS A 40 19.94 12.74 7.80
CA CYS A 40 20.12 11.28 7.73
C CYS A 40 21.53 10.88 8.17
N LYS A 41 22.57 11.62 7.75
CA LYS A 41 23.95 11.36 8.15
C LYS A 41 24.17 11.54 9.65
N GLU A 42 23.64 12.63 10.23
CA GLU A 42 23.68 12.87 11.67
C GLU A 42 22.96 11.75 12.44
N TRP A 43 21.80 11.32 11.95
CA TRP A 43 21.03 10.25 12.55
C TRP A 43 21.77 8.90 12.53
N VAL A 44 22.37 8.48 11.40
CA VAL A 44 23.17 7.24 11.33
C VAL A 44 24.40 7.34 12.23
N THR A 45 25.03 8.51 12.31
CA THR A 45 26.18 8.74 13.20
C THR A 45 25.76 8.56 14.67
N LEU A 46 24.62 9.12 15.07
CA LEU A 46 24.07 8.93 16.41
C LEU A 46 23.68 7.46 16.65
N PHE A 47 23.10 6.78 15.65
CA PHE A 47 22.77 5.36 15.74
C PHE A 47 24.00 4.52 16.06
N CYS A 48 25.12 4.73 15.36
CA CYS A 48 26.38 4.01 15.61
C CYS A 48 27.06 4.36 16.94
N LYS A 49 26.68 5.46 17.61
CA LYS A 49 27.11 5.77 18.98
C LYS A 49 26.26 5.02 20.02
N VAL A 50 24.96 4.90 19.75
CA VAL A 50 24.01 4.23 20.64
C VAL A 50 24.14 2.71 20.52
N TYR A 51 24.18 2.20 19.30
CA TYR A 51 24.28 0.79 18.89
C TYR A 51 25.63 0.50 18.21
N GLN A 52 25.78 -0.67 17.57
CA GLN A 52 27.01 -1.05 16.87
C GLN A 52 26.85 -0.89 15.36
N ALA A 53 27.95 -0.69 14.64
CA ALA A 53 27.94 -0.59 13.18
C ALA A 53 27.35 -1.84 12.49
N LYS A 54 27.49 -3.02 13.11
CA LYS A 54 26.90 -4.28 12.62
C LYS A 54 25.37 -4.29 12.66
N ASP A 55 24.76 -3.40 13.44
CA ASP A 55 23.31 -3.28 13.59
C ASP A 55 22.71 -2.36 12.51
N VAL A 56 23.56 -1.77 11.64
CA VAL A 56 23.12 -0.97 10.50
C VAL A 56 22.50 -1.88 9.44
N THR A 57 21.23 -1.62 9.12
CA THR A 57 20.48 -2.42 8.14
C THR A 57 20.62 -1.86 6.73
N PRO A 58 20.34 -2.67 5.68
CA PRO A 58 20.27 -2.16 4.30
C PRO A 58 19.30 -0.99 4.12
N TYR A 59 18.19 -0.95 4.86
CA TYR A 59 17.24 0.16 4.81
C TYR A 59 17.82 1.47 5.37
N MET A 60 18.73 1.40 6.33
CA MET A 60 19.43 2.58 6.83
C MET A 60 20.43 3.12 5.79
N HIS A 61 21.11 2.23 5.08
CA HIS A 61 21.96 2.61 3.94
C HIS A 61 21.12 3.30 2.85
N ILE A 62 19.96 2.73 2.50
CA ILE A 62 19.02 3.34 1.55
C ILE A 62 18.55 4.71 2.05
N LEU A 63 18.17 4.82 3.32
CA LEU A 63 17.71 6.08 3.90
C LEU A 63 18.76 7.20 3.82
N MET A 64 20.03 6.87 4.03
CA MET A 64 21.11 7.85 4.07
C MET A 64 21.59 8.27 2.67
N PHE A 65 21.69 7.33 1.73
CA PHE A 65 22.29 7.59 0.42
C PHE A 65 21.27 7.73 -0.71
N HIS A 66 20.25 6.85 -0.73
CA HIS A 66 19.38 6.69 -1.90
C HIS A 66 18.09 7.49 -1.78
N ILE A 67 17.59 7.74 -0.56
CA ILE A 67 16.38 8.55 -0.38
C ILE A 67 16.59 10.02 -0.78
N PRO A 68 17.66 10.72 -0.33
CA PRO A 68 17.94 12.08 -0.80
C PRO A 68 18.12 12.13 -2.33
N GLU A 69 18.87 11.20 -2.91
CA GLU A 69 19.03 11.08 -4.35
C GLU A 69 17.69 10.88 -5.09
N SER A 70 16.83 10.00 -4.56
CA SER A 70 15.50 9.75 -5.14
C SER A 70 14.61 10.99 -5.09
N ILE A 71 14.69 11.78 -4.01
CA ILE A 71 13.97 13.05 -3.89
C ILE A 71 14.52 14.07 -4.89
N ARG A 72 15.84 14.14 -5.09
CA ARG A 72 16.44 15.01 -6.11
C ARG A 72 15.97 14.67 -7.53
N ILE A 73 15.88 13.37 -7.86
CA ILE A 73 15.54 12.92 -9.20
C ILE A 73 14.03 12.99 -9.45
N HIS A 74 13.21 12.60 -8.47
CA HIS A 74 11.78 12.38 -8.66
C HIS A 74 10.89 13.35 -7.86
N GLY A 75 11.45 14.18 -6.99
CA GLY A 75 10.73 15.04 -6.07
C GLY A 75 10.09 14.25 -4.93
N ASN A 76 8.84 13.82 -5.14
CA ASN A 76 8.08 13.12 -4.10
C ASN A 76 8.15 11.61 -4.30
N ILE A 77 8.83 10.90 -3.39
CA ILE A 77 8.98 9.45 -3.50
C ILE A 77 7.73 8.65 -3.08
N ASN A 78 6.76 9.28 -2.41
CA ASN A 78 5.57 8.59 -1.90
C ASN A 78 4.67 8.10 -3.05
N VAL A 79 4.81 8.67 -4.24
CA VAL A 79 4.13 8.21 -5.46
C VAL A 79 4.55 6.79 -5.87
N PHE A 80 5.75 6.36 -5.46
CA PHE A 80 6.26 5.02 -5.70
C PHE A 80 5.99 4.06 -4.54
N SER A 81 5.23 4.50 -3.53
CA SER A 81 4.91 3.63 -2.39
C SER A 81 4.06 2.44 -2.84
N GLN A 82 4.36 1.27 -2.28
CA GLN A 82 3.64 0.03 -2.58
C GLN A 82 2.37 -0.14 -1.72
N GLN A 83 1.99 0.87 -0.92
CA GLN A 83 0.82 0.79 -0.03
C GLN A 83 -0.47 0.46 -0.79
N GLY A 84 -0.63 1.00 -2.02
CA GLY A 84 -1.77 0.67 -2.88
C GLY A 84 -1.79 -0.80 -3.29
N MET A 85 -0.63 -1.37 -3.59
CA MET A 85 -0.49 -2.78 -3.95
C MET A 85 -0.72 -3.71 -2.76
N GLU A 86 -0.20 -3.37 -1.58
CA GLU A 86 -0.48 -4.08 -0.34
C GLU A 86 -1.98 -4.08 -0.05
N LYS A 87 -2.64 -2.93 -0.24
CA LYS A 87 -4.09 -2.85 -0.05
C LYS A 87 -4.86 -3.65 -1.10
N MET A 88 -4.38 -3.71 -2.33
CA MET A 88 -4.95 -4.56 -3.37
C MET A 88 -4.87 -6.05 -2.96
N ASN A 89 -3.77 -6.48 -2.36
CA ASN A 89 -3.62 -7.86 -1.88
C ASN A 89 -4.66 -8.21 -0.81
N ASP A 90 -4.98 -7.30 0.11
CA ASP A 90 -6.08 -7.50 1.08
C ASP A 90 -7.41 -7.77 0.36
N PHE A 91 -7.72 -6.97 -0.66
CA PHE A 91 -8.97 -7.09 -1.41
C PHE A 91 -9.02 -8.38 -2.21
N VAL A 92 -7.96 -8.71 -2.94
CA VAL A 92 -7.85 -9.95 -3.72
C VAL A 92 -8.00 -11.16 -2.80
N THR A 93 -7.36 -11.16 -1.64
CA THR A 93 -7.49 -12.23 -0.63
C THR A 93 -8.94 -12.37 -0.16
N SER A 94 -9.59 -11.25 0.18
CA SER A 94 -11.00 -11.24 0.57
C SER A 94 -11.92 -11.75 -0.54
N TRP A 95 -11.68 -11.35 -1.79
CA TRP A 95 -12.47 -11.78 -2.93
C TRP A 95 -12.30 -13.25 -3.26
N TYR A 96 -11.08 -13.78 -3.15
CA TYR A 96 -10.83 -15.20 -3.26
C TYR A 96 -11.71 -15.94 -2.25
N PHE A 97 -11.55 -15.68 -0.94
CA PHE A 97 -12.26 -16.44 0.10
C PHE A 97 -13.77 -16.23 0.13
N ARG A 98 -14.27 -15.02 -0.17
CA ARG A 98 -15.69 -14.66 0.04
C ARG A 98 -16.50 -14.49 -1.24
N SER A 99 -15.88 -14.48 -2.41
CA SER A 99 -16.55 -14.06 -3.65
C SER A 99 -16.06 -14.80 -4.89
N SER A 100 -15.36 -15.91 -4.72
CA SER A 100 -14.99 -16.79 -5.82
C SER A 100 -15.42 -18.22 -5.54
N ASN A 101 -15.44 -19.06 -6.58
CA ASN A 101 -15.72 -20.49 -6.47
C ASN A 101 -14.51 -21.34 -6.05
N HIS A 102 -13.35 -20.72 -5.76
CA HIS A 102 -12.06 -21.36 -5.40
C HIS A 102 -11.54 -22.38 -6.43
N ASN A 103 -12.13 -22.43 -7.62
CA ASN A 103 -11.69 -23.31 -8.68
C ASN A 103 -10.59 -22.62 -9.49
N LYS A 104 -9.34 -22.76 -9.04
CA LYS A 104 -8.08 -22.34 -9.70
C LYS A 104 -8.28 -21.20 -10.72
N VAL A 105 -8.43 -21.55 -12.00
CA VAL A 105 -8.50 -20.59 -13.12
C VAL A 105 -9.78 -19.74 -13.09
N GLU A 106 -10.93 -20.33 -12.77
CA GLU A 106 -12.20 -19.60 -12.68
C GLU A 106 -12.19 -18.61 -11.51
N ALA A 107 -11.51 -18.93 -10.41
CA ALA A 107 -11.36 -18.01 -9.28
C ALA A 107 -10.54 -16.76 -9.68
N LEU A 108 -9.48 -16.94 -10.48
CA LEU A 108 -8.69 -15.83 -11.03
C LEU A 108 -9.52 -14.95 -11.96
N GLU A 109 -10.29 -15.55 -12.86
CA GLU A 109 -11.20 -14.82 -13.76
C GLU A 109 -12.23 -14.01 -12.96
N GLN A 110 -12.84 -14.60 -11.93
CA GLN A 110 -13.83 -13.94 -11.08
C GLN A 110 -13.23 -12.76 -10.30
N ILE A 111 -12.02 -12.91 -9.78
CA ILE A 111 -11.26 -11.85 -9.10
C ILE A 111 -10.99 -10.69 -10.08
N LEU A 112 -10.49 -10.99 -11.27
CA LEU A 112 -10.19 -9.98 -12.29
C LEU A 112 -11.46 -9.26 -12.76
N MET A 113 -12.53 -10.00 -13.03
CA MET A 113 -13.83 -9.41 -13.37
C MET A 113 -14.37 -8.51 -12.24
N LYS A 114 -14.11 -8.85 -10.98
CA LYS A 114 -14.53 -8.03 -9.84
C LYS A 114 -13.71 -6.75 -9.74
N GLN A 115 -12.40 -6.82 -9.95
CA GLN A 115 -11.54 -5.65 -10.04
C GLN A 115 -12.02 -4.69 -11.13
N ASN A 116 -12.21 -5.20 -12.36
CA ASN A 116 -12.69 -4.39 -13.50
C ASN A 116 -14.02 -3.69 -13.20
N ARG A 117 -14.95 -4.37 -12.50
CA ARG A 117 -16.21 -3.77 -12.06
C ARG A 117 -16.00 -2.65 -11.05
N THR A 118 -15.10 -2.84 -10.08
CA THR A 118 -14.79 -1.82 -9.05
C THR A 118 -14.11 -0.60 -9.67
N GLU A 119 -13.20 -0.79 -10.62
CA GLU A 119 -12.53 0.31 -11.34
C GLU A 119 -13.52 1.08 -12.22
N CYS A 120 -14.37 0.37 -12.98
CA CYS A 120 -15.42 0.98 -13.78
C CYS A 120 -16.39 1.80 -12.91
N LEU A 121 -16.78 1.27 -11.74
CA LEU A 121 -17.60 1.98 -10.77
C LEU A 121 -16.93 3.25 -10.23
N ALA A 122 -15.64 3.18 -9.92
CA ALA A 122 -14.90 4.33 -9.41
C ALA A 122 -14.78 5.46 -10.46
N PHE A 123 -14.68 5.09 -11.74
CA PHE A 123 -14.56 6.04 -12.85
C PHE A 123 -15.91 6.62 -13.30
N THR A 124 -16.94 5.78 -13.41
CA THR A 124 -18.25 6.17 -13.98
C THR A 124 -19.29 6.56 -12.94
N CYS A 125 -19.09 6.19 -11.66
CA CYS A 125 -20.12 6.22 -10.61
C CYS A 125 -21.39 5.41 -10.94
N GLU A 126 -21.37 4.63 -12.02
CA GLU A 126 -22.51 3.86 -12.49
C GLU A 126 -22.23 2.37 -12.32
N ARG A 127 -23.19 1.66 -11.72
CA ARG A 127 -23.17 0.19 -11.76
C ARG A 127 -23.43 -0.23 -13.19
N GLY A 128 -22.38 -0.61 -13.89
CA GLY A 128 -22.49 -1.32 -15.16
C GLY A 128 -23.53 -2.46 -15.03
N PRO A 129 -24.29 -2.75 -16.10
CA PRO A 129 -25.35 -3.73 -16.03
C PRO A 129 -24.77 -5.05 -15.51
N ARG A 130 -25.33 -5.58 -14.41
CA ARG A 130 -25.09 -6.98 -14.03
C ARG A 130 -25.38 -7.77 -15.30
N PHE A 131 -24.36 -8.48 -15.81
CA PHE A 131 -24.42 -9.25 -17.06
C PHE A 131 -25.85 -9.68 -17.34
N ILE A 132 -26.38 -9.29 -18.49
CA ILE A 132 -27.77 -9.54 -18.83
C ILE A 132 -28.02 -11.04 -18.70
N VAL A 133 -28.58 -11.45 -17.56
CA VAL A 133 -28.76 -12.86 -17.24
C VAL A 133 -29.85 -13.36 -18.18
N ARG A 134 -29.55 -14.42 -18.92
CA ARG A 134 -30.60 -15.19 -19.61
C ARG A 134 -31.30 -16.05 -18.57
N CYS A 135 -32.60 -15.89 -18.48
CA CYS A 135 -33.41 -16.72 -17.62
C CYS A 135 -33.35 -18.17 -18.11
N GLY A 136 -32.90 -19.11 -17.28
CA GLY A 136 -32.87 -20.53 -17.68
C GLY A 136 -34.26 -21.21 -17.76
N ILE A 137 -35.36 -20.45 -17.76
CA ILE A 137 -36.73 -20.95 -17.95
C ILE A 137 -37.29 -20.38 -19.26
N CYS A 138 -37.46 -19.05 -19.36
CA CYS A 138 -38.00 -18.42 -20.56
C CYS A 138 -36.95 -18.02 -21.59
N GLN A 139 -35.65 -18.16 -21.29
CA GLN A 139 -34.52 -17.74 -22.12
C GLN A 139 -34.44 -16.22 -22.39
N GLU A 140 -35.36 -15.43 -21.86
CA GLU A 140 -35.35 -13.98 -21.98
C GLU A 140 -34.25 -13.34 -21.12
N ARG A 141 -33.87 -12.14 -21.53
CA ARG A 141 -32.79 -11.33 -20.94
C ARG A 141 -33.34 -10.41 -19.84
N GLY A 142 -32.56 -10.17 -18.80
CA GLY A 142 -32.84 -9.14 -17.79
C GLY A 142 -33.50 -9.65 -16.50
N HIS A 143 -33.67 -10.96 -16.34
CA HIS A 143 -34.13 -11.58 -15.10
C HIS A 143 -33.56 -12.99 -14.93
N ASN A 144 -33.61 -13.56 -13.72
CA ASN A 144 -33.12 -14.91 -13.43
C ASN A 144 -34.29 -15.87 -13.17
N LYS A 145 -34.01 -17.18 -13.01
CA LYS A 145 -35.05 -18.18 -12.75
C LYS A 145 -35.99 -17.76 -11.62
N ARG A 146 -35.46 -17.26 -10.48
CA ARG A 146 -36.25 -16.89 -9.29
C ARG A 146 -37.22 -15.73 -9.51
N SER A 147 -36.92 -14.85 -10.47
CA SER A 147 -37.76 -13.70 -10.81
C SER A 147 -38.52 -13.86 -12.13
N CYS A 148 -38.54 -15.09 -12.68
CA CYS A 148 -39.23 -15.38 -13.93
C CYS A 148 -40.74 -15.44 -13.72
N LYS A 149 -41.48 -14.72 -14.56
CA LYS A 149 -42.96 -14.70 -14.53
C LYS A 149 -43.59 -16.04 -14.92
N LEU A 150 -42.83 -16.91 -15.61
CA LEU A 150 -43.25 -18.27 -15.96
C LEU A 150 -43.07 -19.30 -14.83
N ILE A 151 -42.57 -18.90 -13.64
CA ILE A 151 -42.56 -19.76 -12.44
C ILE A 151 -43.92 -19.73 -11.70
N ARG A 152 -44.82 -18.80 -12.03
CA ARG A 152 -46.18 -18.79 -11.45
C ARG A 152 -47.04 -19.89 -12.04
#